data_AF-A0A1S0TNB9-F1
#
_entry.id   AF-A0A1S0TNB9-F1
#
_cell.length_a   1.000
_cell.length_b   1.000
_cell.length_c   1.000
_cell.angle_alpha   90.00
_cell.angle_beta   90.00
_cell.angle_gamma   90.00
#
_symmetry.space_group_name_H-M   'P 1'
#
loop_
_entity.id
_entity.type
_entity.pdbx_description
1 polymer ?
#
loop_
_entity_poly.entity_id
_entity_poly.type
_entity_poly.pdbx_seq_one_letter_code
_entity_poly.pdbx_strand_id
1 'polypeptide(L)'
;MDHADLVAELSEIEKMTPAERIALARERRRIQLRNWDEREKQMTPTLPRHQRLKFSPEVALLEATSRGDSVEGIIYKSYSGLEV
;
A
#
# COMPACT_ATOMS: atom_id res chain seq x y z
N MET A 1 17.27 -10.67 -5.57
CA MET A 1 18.28 -9.90 -6.29
C MET A 1 18.85 -8.92 -5.31
N ASP A 2 20.14 -9.02 -5.05
CA ASP A 2 20.83 -8.16 -4.11
C ASP A 2 21.28 -6.86 -4.80
N HIS A 3 21.66 -5.86 -4.02
CA HIS A 3 22.18 -4.60 -4.54
C HIS A 3 23.44 -4.81 -5.39
N ALA A 4 24.33 -5.72 -4.96
CA ALA A 4 25.55 -6.05 -5.70
C ALA A 4 25.26 -6.60 -7.10
N ASP A 5 24.25 -7.47 -7.24
CA ASP A 5 23.83 -8.03 -8.53
C ASP A 5 23.35 -6.91 -9.48
N LEU A 6 22.58 -5.96 -8.97
CA LEU A 6 22.05 -4.83 -9.74
C LEU A 6 23.18 -3.92 -10.26
N VAL A 7 24.20 -3.67 -9.44
CA VAL A 7 25.34 -2.83 -9.79
C VAL A 7 26.19 -3.50 -10.86
N ALA A 8 26.46 -4.80 -10.74
CA ALA A 8 27.25 -5.55 -11.72
C ALA A 8 26.61 -5.54 -13.12
N GLU A 9 25.28 -5.60 -13.18
CA GLU A 9 24.51 -5.65 -14.42
C GLU A 9 24.46 -4.30 -15.17
N LEU A 10 24.77 -3.17 -14.52
CA LEU A 10 24.70 -1.84 -15.15
C LEU A 10 25.51 -1.77 -16.45
N SER A 11 26.70 -2.38 -16.45
CA SER A 11 27.59 -2.42 -17.62
C SER A 11 26.98 -3.16 -18.82
N GLU A 12 26.07 -4.10 -18.59
CA GLU A 12 25.37 -4.84 -19.64
C GLU A 12 24.14 -4.06 -20.12
N ILE A 13 23.40 -3.44 -19.20
CA ILE A 13 22.24 -2.59 -19.51
C ILE A 13 22.64 -1.42 -20.41
N GLU A 14 23.83 -0.84 -20.21
CA GLU A 14 24.34 0.26 -21.04
C GLU A 14 24.50 -0.13 -22.52
N LYS A 15 24.82 -1.40 -22.81
CA LYS A 15 24.96 -1.92 -24.17
C LYS A 15 23.62 -2.20 -24.85
N MET A 16 22.56 -2.36 -24.07
CA MET A 16 21.22 -2.67 -24.58
C MET A 16 20.60 -1.46 -25.28
N THR A 17 19.82 -1.72 -26.33
CA THR A 17 18.95 -0.73 -26.96
C THR A 17 17.83 -0.29 -26.02
N PRO A 18 17.22 0.89 -26.25
CA PRO A 18 16.09 1.34 -25.42
C PRO A 18 14.93 0.34 -25.34
N ALA A 19 14.62 -0.34 -26.45
CA ALA A 19 13.54 -1.33 -26.50
C ALA A 19 13.82 -2.55 -25.61
N GLU A 20 15.06 -3.06 -25.65
CA GLU A 20 15.48 -4.19 -24.81
C GLU A 20 15.47 -3.81 -23.33
N ARG A 21 15.91 -2.58 -22.98
CA ARG A 21 15.84 -2.08 -21.59
C ARG A 21 14.41 -2.03 -21.08
N ILE A 22 13.47 -1.57 -21.92
CA ILE A 22 12.04 -1.54 -21.57
C ILE A 22 11.50 -2.97 -21.38
N ALA A 23 11.86 -3.91 -22.26
CA ALA A 23 11.45 -5.30 -22.12
C ALA A 23 11.97 -5.94 -20.84
N LEU A 24 13.26 -5.72 -20.52
CA LEU A 24 13.89 -6.19 -19.29
C LEU A 24 13.23 -5.58 -18.04
N ALA A 25 12.94 -4.28 -18.05
CA ALA A 25 12.26 -3.61 -16.94
C ALA A 25 10.85 -4.18 -16.70
N ARG A 26 10.10 -4.47 -17.76
CA ARG A 26 8.77 -5.11 -17.68
C ARG A 26 8.87 -6.49 -17.03
N GLU A 27 9.82 -7.30 -17.48
CA GLU A 27 10.00 -8.66 -16.95
C GLU A 27 10.41 -8.63 -15.47
N ARG A 28 11.33 -7.74 -15.09
CA ARG A 28 11.70 -7.55 -13.67
C ARG A 28 10.51 -7.13 -12.83
N ARG A 29 9.69 -6.19 -13.31
CA ARG A 29 8.50 -5.75 -12.57
C ARG A 29 7.54 -6.91 -12.34
N ARG A 30 7.34 -7.77 -13.35
CA ARG A 30 6.51 -8.98 -13.24
C ARG A 30 7.03 -9.91 -12.14
N ILE A 31 8.34 -10.17 -12.11
CA ILE A 31 8.96 -11.02 -11.09
C ILE A 31 8.85 -10.39 -9.70
N GLN A 32 9.09 -9.08 -9.57
CA GLN A 32 8.97 -8.36 -8.31
C GLN A 32 7.55 -8.47 -7.73
N LEU A 33 6.53 -8.25 -8.56
CA LEU A 33 5.13 -8.37 -8.13
C LEU A 33 4.82 -9.79 -7.66
N ARG A 34 5.22 -10.81 -8.42
CA ARG A 34 5.04 -12.21 -8.02
C ARG A 34 5.69 -12.51 -6.66
N ASN A 35 6.95 -12.10 -6.48
CA ASN A 35 7.67 -12.34 -5.24
C ASN A 35 7.06 -11.55 -4.06
N TRP A 36 6.50 -10.36 -4.34
CA TRP A 36 5.78 -9.57 -3.35
C TRP A 36 4.49 -10.26 -2.91
N ASP A 37 3.68 -10.74 -3.85
CA ASP A 37 2.45 -11.49 -3.55
C ASP A 37 2.75 -12.74 -2.71
N GLU A 38 3.82 -13.47 -3.05
CA GLU A 38 4.27 -14.63 -2.26
C GLU A 38 4.69 -14.22 -0.84
N ARG A 39 5.36 -13.09 -0.69
CA ARG A 39 5.76 -12.55 0.61
C ARG A 39 4.55 -12.11 1.44
N GLU A 40 3.56 -11.46 0.83
CA GLU A 40 2.33 -11.05 1.53
C GLU A 40 1.56 -12.26 2.05
N LYS A 41 1.48 -13.33 1.26
CA LYS A 41 0.86 -14.60 1.70
C LYS A 41 1.56 -15.23 2.91
N GLN A 42 2.86 -14.99 3.07
CA GLN A 42 3.65 -15.50 4.19
C GLN A 42 3.65 -14.57 5.39
N MET A 43 3.29 -13.30 5.22
CA MET A 43 3.16 -12.38 6.35
C MET A 43 1.92 -12.73 7.17
N THR A 44 2.10 -12.79 8.49
CA THR A 44 0.96 -12.86 9.40
C THR A 44 0.10 -11.60 9.25
N PRO A 45 -1.24 -11.71 9.32
CA PRO A 45 -2.10 -10.55 9.33
C PRO A 45 -1.59 -9.55 10.36
N THR A 46 -1.41 -8.30 9.95
CA THR A 46 -0.95 -7.25 10.86
C THR A 46 -1.96 -7.17 12.00
N LEU A 47 -1.51 -7.45 13.23
CA LEU A 47 -2.34 -7.33 14.41
C LEU A 47 -2.97 -5.92 14.42
N PRO A 48 -4.25 -5.79 14.79
CA PRO A 48 -4.91 -4.49 14.85
C PRO A 48 -4.09 -3.56 15.74
N ARG A 49 -3.40 -2.60 15.13
CA ARG A 49 -2.59 -1.63 15.86
C ARG A 49 -3.54 -0.61 16.46
N HIS A 50 -3.38 -0.32 17.75
CA HIS A 50 -4.04 0.85 18.34
C HIS A 50 -3.63 2.09 17.55
N GLN A 51 -4.60 2.71 16.88
CA GLN A 51 -4.38 3.90 16.08
C GLN A 51 -3.88 5.02 17.00
N ARG A 52 -2.65 5.48 16.76
CA ARG A 52 -2.02 6.57 17.54
C ARG A 52 -2.49 7.94 17.06
N LEU A 53 -2.94 8.03 15.81
CA LEU A 53 -3.48 9.23 15.20
C LEU A 53 -5.01 9.16 15.26
N LYS A 54 -5.64 10.26 15.68
CA LYS A 54 -7.10 10.42 15.69
C LYS A 54 -7.47 11.66 14.89
N PHE A 55 -8.55 11.57 14.13
CA PHE A 55 -9.15 12.72 13.44
C PHE A 55 -10.24 13.35 14.31
N SER A 56 -10.67 14.57 13.97
CA SER A 56 -11.81 15.17 14.67
C SER A 56 -13.08 14.33 14.44
N PRO A 57 -14.04 14.35 15.37
CA PRO A 57 -15.27 13.57 15.25
C PRO A 57 -16.05 13.85 13.96
N GLU A 58 -16.04 15.09 13.44
CA GLU A 58 -16.77 15.39 12.19
C GLU A 58 -16.12 14.75 10.97
N VAL A 59 -14.79 14.74 10.90
CA VAL A 59 -14.05 14.10 9.81
C VAL A 59 -14.23 12.58 9.86
N ALA A 60 -14.15 12.00 11.06
CA ALA A 60 -14.39 10.57 11.26
C ALA A 60 -15.83 10.17 10.91
N LEU A 61 -16.82 11.00 11.29
CA LEU A 61 -18.23 10.79 10.93
C LEU A 61 -18.45 10.85 9.42
N LEU A 62 -17.89 11.86 8.75
CA LEU A 62 -18.00 12.01 7.29
C LEU A 62 -17.43 10.78 6.58
N GLU A 63 -16.27 10.31 7.04
CA GLU A 63 -15.60 9.15 6.43
C GLU A 63 -16.38 7.86 6.66
N ALA A 64 -16.82 7.59 7.89
CA ALA A 64 -17.64 6.42 8.22
C ALA A 64 -18.94 6.40 7.40
N THR A 65 -19.59 7.56 7.25
CA THR A 65 -20.80 7.71 6.42
C THR A 65 -20.51 7.40 4.95
N SER A 66 -19.37 7.86 4.42
CA SER A 66 -18.98 7.61 3.02
C SER A 66 -18.71 6.13 2.72
N ARG A 67 -18.23 5.36 3.71
CA ARG A 67 -17.99 3.91 3.61
C ARG A 67 -19.25 3.08 3.86
N GLY A 68 -20.33 3.71 4.36
CA GLY A 68 -21.53 3.00 4.79
C GLY A 68 -21.36 2.23 6.11
N ASP A 69 -20.33 2.56 6.91
CA ASP A 69 -20.15 1.96 8.24
C ASP A 69 -21.08 2.66 9.25
N SER A 70 -22.29 2.12 9.36
CA SER A 70 -23.34 2.69 10.21
C SER A 70 -23.01 2.59 11.70
N VAL A 71 -22.27 1.57 12.12
CA VAL A 71 -21.90 1.38 13.53
C VAL A 71 -20.86 2.43 13.91
N GLU A 72 -19.81 2.58 13.11
CA GLU A 72 -18.77 3.58 13.33
C GLU A 72 -19.33 5.01 13.21
N GLY A 73 -20.23 5.25 12.25
CA GLY A 73 -20.93 6.51 12.09
C GLY A 73 -21.76 6.91 13.32
N ILE A 74 -22.49 5.99 13.94
CA ILE A 74 -23.26 6.27 15.17
C ILE A 74 -22.34 6.68 16.33
N ILE A 75 -21.18 6.02 16.45
CA ILE A 75 -20.17 6.31 17.47
C ILE A 75 -19.67 7.76 17.31
N TYR A 76 -19.19 8.13 16.13
CA TYR A 76 -18.65 9.49 15.91
C TYR A 76 -19.71 10.57 15.87
N LYS A 77 -20.95 10.25 15.46
CA LYS A 77 -22.08 11.17 15.58
C LYS A 77 -22.30 11.57 17.04
N SER A 78 -22.25 10.61 17.96
CA SER A 78 -22.39 10.85 19.40
C SER A 78 -21.27 11.73 19.97
N TYR A 79 -20.06 11.65 19.42
CA TYR A 79 -18.92 12.50 19.82
C TYR A 79 -18.90 13.88 19.15
N SER A 80 -19.57 14.05 18.01
CA SER A 80 -19.58 15.31 17.26
C SER A 80 -20.52 16.37 17.85
N GLY A 81 -21.39 16.02 18.80
CA GLY A 81 -22.36 16.95 19.37
C GLY A 81 -23.42 17.46 18.38
N LEU A 82 -23.50 16.86 17.18
CA LEU A 82 -24.52 17.15 16.18
C LEU A 82 -25.83 16.44 16.57
N GLU A 83 -26.61 17.08 17.46
CA GLU A 83 -28.04 16.78 17.64
C GLU A 83 -28.88 17.55 16.60
N VAL A 84 -30.07 17.00 16.31
CA VAL A 84 -31.05 17.49 15.34
C VAL A 84 -31.67 18.82 15.78
#